data_AF-A0A4Y2I409-F1
#
_entry.id   AF-A0A4Y2I409-F1
#
_cell.length_a   1.000
_cell.length_b   1.000
_cell.length_c   1.000
_cell.angle_alpha   90.00
_cell.angle_beta   90.00
_cell.angle_gamma   90.00
#
_symmetry.space_group_name_H-M   'P 1'
#
loop_
_entity.id
_entity.type
_entity.pdbx_description
1 polymer ?
#
loop_
_entity_poly.entity_id
_entity_poly.type
_entity_poly.pdbx_seq_one_letter_code
_entity_poly.pdbx_strand_id
1 'polypeptide(L)'
;MRPRCIKCNGQHATRECSITEKIMDHICINCGEKDHLTAWKECKALPIIKKPSARQSRKTYAQAATGESTKEEKTEEKKRRNEH
;
A
#
# COMPACT_ATOMS: atom_id res chain seq x y z
N MET A 1 3.98 -22.18 12.30
CA MET A 1 3.67 -21.98 10.86
C MET A 1 4.84 -22.52 10.05
N ARG A 2 4.61 -23.42 9.09
CA ARG A 2 5.67 -23.83 8.14
C ARG A 2 5.68 -22.83 6.98
N PRO A 3 6.83 -22.26 6.60
CA PRO A 3 6.90 -21.35 5.46
C PRO A 3 6.57 -22.10 4.17
N ARG A 4 6.00 -21.38 3.19
CA ARG A 4 5.81 -21.87 1.83
C ARG A 4 6.91 -21.29 0.94
N CYS A 5 7.52 -22.14 0.13
CA CYS A 5 8.55 -21.74 -0.81
C CYS A 5 7.95 -20.88 -1.93
N ILE A 6 8.57 -19.73 -2.22
CA ILE A 6 8.06 -18.82 -3.25
C ILE A 6 8.27 -19.34 -4.68
N LYS A 7 9.18 -20.31 -4.86
CA LYS A 7 9.52 -20.88 -6.17
C LYS A 7 8.56 -21.99 -6.58
N CYS A 8 8.20 -22.88 -5.66
CA CYS A 8 7.43 -24.10 -5.95
C CYS A 8 6.21 -24.35 -5.06
N ASN A 9 5.88 -23.42 -4.14
CA ASN A 9 4.79 -23.58 -3.17
C ASN A 9 4.94 -24.78 -2.20
N GLY A 10 6.11 -25.41 -2.13
CA GLY A 10 6.37 -26.50 -1.19
C GLY A 10 6.46 -26.05 0.27
N GLN A 11 6.29 -26.98 1.22
CA GLN A 11 6.37 -26.72 2.66
C GLN A 11 7.83 -26.65 3.17
N HIS A 12 8.61 -25.71 2.64
CA HIS A 12 9.99 -25.45 3.03
C HIS A 12 10.34 -23.97 2.84
N ALA A 13 11.44 -23.52 3.44
CA ALA A 13 11.95 -22.17 3.20
C ALA A 13 12.56 -22.09 1.79
N THR A 14 12.43 -20.96 1.10
CA THR A 14 12.96 -20.78 -0.28
C THR A 14 14.44 -21.11 -0.43
N ARG A 15 15.23 -20.94 0.64
CA ARG A 15 16.67 -21.29 0.69
C ARG A 15 16.97 -22.79 0.62
N GLU A 16 16.01 -23.63 1.02
CA GLU A 16 16.10 -25.10 1.01
C GLU A 16 15.49 -25.69 -0.27
N CYS A 17 15.05 -24.84 -1.21
CA CYS A 17 14.45 -25.29 -2.45
C CYS A 17 15.52 -25.83 -3.41
N SER A 18 15.28 -27.01 -3.96
CA SER A 18 16.14 -27.63 -4.98
C SER A 18 16.16 -26.88 -6.32
N ILE A 19 15.18 -26.00 -6.57
CA ILE A 19 15.13 -25.18 -7.80
C ILE A 19 16.14 -24.04 -7.70
N THR A 20 17.24 -24.17 -8.42
CA THR A 20 18.28 -23.14 -8.57
C THR A 20 18.10 -22.30 -9.83
N GLU A 21 17.38 -22.82 -10.82
CA GLU A 21 17.15 -22.17 -12.11
C GLU A 21 16.16 -21.01 -12.03
N LYS A 22 16.26 -20.09 -12.99
CA LYS A 22 15.32 -18.98 -13.14
C LYS A 22 14.01 -19.51 -13.71
N ILE A 23 12.95 -19.43 -12.91
CA ILE A 23 11.60 -19.79 -13.36
C ILE A 23 11.08 -18.65 -14.24
N MET A 24 10.84 -18.94 -15.52
CA MET A 24 10.30 -17.93 -16.45
C MET A 24 8.80 -17.72 -16.27
N ASP A 25 8.06 -18.82 -16.07
CA ASP A 25 6.63 -18.81 -15.81
C ASP A 25 6.37 -19.05 -14.33
N HIS A 26 6.47 -18.00 -13.52
CA HIS A 26 6.06 -18.06 -12.12
C HIS A 26 4.55 -18.24 -12.04
N ILE A 27 4.10 -19.12 -11.15
CA ILE A 27 2.68 -19.29 -10.83
C ILE A 27 2.41 -18.56 -9.52
N CYS A 28 1.37 -17.74 -9.49
CA CYS A 28 0.99 -17.07 -8.26
C CYS A 28 0.56 -18.07 -7.19
N ILE A 29 1.21 -18.03 -6.03
CA ILE A 29 0.94 -18.89 -4.87
C ILE A 29 -0.47 -18.69 -4.30
N ASN A 30 -1.10 -17.54 -4.58
CA ASN A 30 -2.40 -17.18 -4.04
C ASN A 30 -3.56 -17.49 -5.00
N CYS A 31 -3.38 -17.44 -6.33
CA CYS A 31 -4.47 -17.65 -7.30
C CYS A 31 -4.17 -18.63 -8.44
N GLY A 32 -2.94 -19.14 -8.58
CA GLY A 32 -2.59 -20.10 -9.63
C GLY A 32 -2.44 -19.53 -11.04
N GLU A 33 -2.61 -18.21 -11.24
CA GLU A 33 -2.38 -17.57 -12.55
C GLU A 33 -0.88 -17.36 -12.81
N LYS A 34 -0.48 -17.43 -14.10
CA LYS A 34 0.92 -17.26 -14.55
C LYS A 34 1.33 -15.80 -14.77
N ASP A 35 0.38 -14.87 -14.66
CA ASP A 35 0.53 -13.52 -15.21
C ASP A 35 1.25 -12.54 -14.25
N HIS A 36 1.38 -12.86 -12.96
CA HIS A 36 1.96 -11.93 -11.97
C HIS A 36 2.97 -12.57 -10.99
N LEU A 37 4.20 -12.03 -11.00
CA LEU A 37 5.35 -12.42 -10.14
C LEU A 37 5.10 -12.09 -8.68
N THR A 38 4.36 -11.01 -8.46
CA THR A 38 4.15 -10.46 -7.14
C THR A 38 2.78 -10.92 -6.66
N ALA A 39 2.77 -11.93 -5.79
CA ALA A 39 1.57 -12.48 -5.17
C ALA A 39 0.70 -11.43 -4.44
N TRP A 40 1.13 -10.16 -4.37
CA TRP A 40 0.57 -9.09 -3.56
C TRP A 40 0.05 -7.88 -4.33
N LYS A 41 0.68 -7.46 -5.43
CA LYS A 41 0.32 -6.17 -6.06
C LYS A 41 -0.77 -6.30 -7.13
N GLU A 42 -0.87 -7.47 -7.74
CA GLU A 42 -1.72 -7.70 -8.92
C GLU A 42 -2.52 -9.01 -8.86
N CYS A 43 -2.45 -9.72 -7.73
CA CYS A 43 -3.25 -10.92 -7.56
C CYS A 43 -4.72 -10.55 -7.42
N LYS A 44 -5.56 -11.00 -8.36
CA LYS A 44 -7.02 -10.78 -8.35
C LYS A 44 -7.71 -11.32 -7.09
N ALA A 45 -7.11 -12.33 -6.45
CA ALA A 45 -7.61 -12.87 -5.18
C ALA A 45 -7.39 -11.90 -3.99
N LEU A 46 -6.54 -10.88 -4.16
CA LEU A 46 -6.33 -9.85 -3.15
C LEU A 46 -7.12 -8.59 -3.50
N PRO A 47 -7.78 -7.97 -2.51
CA PRO A 47 -8.52 -6.73 -2.76
C PRO A 47 -7.54 -5.60 -3.12
N ILE A 48 -7.78 -4.97 -4.26
CA ILE A 48 -7.07 -3.75 -4.64
C ILE A 48 -7.55 -2.62 -3.73
N ILE A 49 -6.71 -2.21 -2.78
CA ILE A 49 -6.99 -1.03 -1.95
C ILE A 49 -6.93 0.21 -2.85
N LYS A 50 -8.11 0.69 -3.27
CA LYS A 50 -8.23 1.97 -3.99
C LYS A 50 -7.84 3.09 -3.02
N LYS A 51 -6.73 3.78 -3.30
CA LYS A 51 -6.41 5.01 -2.58
C LYS A 51 -7.51 6.03 -2.89
N PRO A 52 -8.07 6.73 -1.88
CA PRO A 52 -9.02 7.81 -2.15
C PRO A 52 -8.34 8.85 -3.05
N SER A 53 -9.06 9.33 -4.06
CA SER A 53 -8.58 10.34 -5.03
C SER A 53 -8.12 11.62 -4.31
N ALA A 54 -8.82 11.98 -3.23
CA ALA A 54 -8.40 13.03 -2.33
C ALA A 54 -7.48 12.46 -1.24
N ARG A 55 -6.25 13.00 -1.16
CA ARG A 55 -5.36 12.79 -0.01
C ARG A 55 -6.07 13.36 1.23
N GLN A 56 -6.65 12.50 2.06
CA GLN A 56 -7.17 12.93 3.35
C GLN A 56 -6.01 13.53 4.14
N SER A 57 -6.06 14.83 4.41
CA SER A 57 -5.13 15.47 5.33
C SER A 57 -5.42 14.93 6.73
N ARG A 58 -4.73 13.85 7.11
CA ARG A 58 -4.73 13.42 8.50
C ARG A 58 -4.07 14.52 9.30
N LYS A 59 -4.80 15.06 10.29
CA LYS A 59 -4.23 15.97 11.27
C LYS A 59 -3.07 15.23 11.94
N THR A 60 -1.89 15.84 11.97
CA THR A 60 -0.76 15.29 12.72
C THR A 60 -1.04 15.41 14.23
N TYR A 61 -0.34 14.64 15.06
CA TYR A 61 -0.47 14.74 16.53
C TYR A 61 -0.28 16.19 17.03
N ALA A 62 0.71 16.90 16.48
CA ALA A 62 0.94 18.31 16.79
C ALA A 62 -0.26 19.21 16.44
N GLN A 63 -0.94 18.95 15.32
CA GLN A 63 -2.13 19.71 14.89
C GLN A 63 -3.40 19.36 15.68
N ALA A 64 -3.44 18.19 16.32
CA ALA A 64 -4.52 17.80 17.22
C ALA A 64 -4.32 18.37 18.63
N ALA A 65 -3.07 18.56 19.06
CA ALA A 65 -2.72 19.15 20.34
C ALA A 65 -2.96 20.67 20.38
N THR A 66 -2.90 21.35 19.23
CA THR A 66 -3.36 22.74 19.11
C THR A 66 -4.88 22.72 18.97
N GLY A 67 -5.59 22.98 20.07
CA GLY A 67 -7.05 23.05 20.12
C GLY A 67 -7.65 23.91 18.99
N GLU A 68 -8.87 23.56 18.60
CA GLU A 68 -9.59 24.13 17.47
C GLU A 68 -9.81 25.65 17.60
N SER A 69 -8.95 26.45 16.98
CA SER A 69 -9.22 27.88 16.78
C SER A 69 -8.30 28.53 15.75
N THR A 70 -8.18 27.99 14.53
CA THR A 70 -7.50 28.70 13.40
C THR A 70 -8.00 28.21 12.03
N LYS A 71 -9.31 28.25 11.78
CA LYS A 71 -9.83 28.13 10.40
C LYS A 71 -10.62 29.35 9.96
N GLU A 72 -11.30 30.03 10.87
CA GLU A 72 -12.09 31.22 10.54
C GLU A 72 -11.20 32.46 10.38
N GLU A 73 -10.21 32.66 11.25
CA GLU A 73 -9.36 33.86 11.21
C GLU A 73 -8.48 33.97 9.95
N LYS A 74 -8.00 32.83 9.43
CA LYS A 74 -7.11 32.80 8.24
C LYS A 74 -7.83 33.10 6.93
N THR A 75 -9.16 32.97 6.90
CA THR A 75 -9.97 33.24 5.71
C THR A 75 -10.32 34.73 5.62
N GLU A 76 -10.54 35.38 6.78
CA GLU A 76 -10.87 36.81 6.86
C GLU A 76 -9.66 37.71 6.57
N GLU A 77 -8.47 37.39 7.12
CA GLU A 77 -7.26 38.20 6.90
C GLU A 77 -6.80 38.15 5.43
N LYS A 78 -7.00 37.02 4.75
CA LYS A 78 -6.66 36.86 3.33
C LYS A 78 -7.61 37.63 2.42
N LYS A 79 -8.86 37.87 2.85
CA LYS A 79 -9.85 38.68 2.14
C LYS A 79 -9.51 40.18 2.25
N ARG A 80 -9.11 40.65 3.44
CA ARG A 80 -8.73 42.05 3.68
C ARG A 80 -7.41 42.48 3.02
N ARG A 81 -6.48 41.55 2.76
CA ARG A 81 -5.22 41.86 2.06
C ARG A 81 -5.40 42.03 0.54
N ASN A 82 -6.50 41.54 -0.02
CA ASN A 82 -6.71 41.52 -1.47
C ASN A 82 -7.56 42.71 -1.99
N GLU A 83 -7.81 43.72 -1.15
CA GLU A 83 -8.59 44.93 -1.44
C GLU A 83 -7.79 46.25 -1.27
N HIS A 84 -6.45 46.21 -1.34
CA HIS A 84 -5.61 47.42 -1.39
C HIS A 84 -4.53 47.31 -2.46
#